data_AF-E0XPU6-F1
#
_entry.id   AF-E0XPU6-F1
#
_cell.length_a   1.000
_cell.length_b   1.000
_cell.length_c   1.000
_cell.angle_alpha   90.00
_cell.angle_beta   90.00
_cell.angle_gamma   90.00
#
_symmetry.space_group_name_H-M   'P 1'
#
loop_
_entity.id
_entity.type
_entity.pdbx_description
1 polymer ?
#
loop_
_entity_poly.entity_id
_entity_poly.type
_entity_poly.pdbx_seq_one_letter_code
_entity_poly.pdbx_strand_id
1 'polypeptide(L)'
;MTSKDSNTNSDLSIFKRIMDWLGLGKRTQLPERWTAALGALLAVLAVFLASGWALGEENLVVATSMGSSAVLLFSTPHSPLSQPWPLVGGHVLAATVGVACASFLGTGLLSAGLAVGVAVLVMQWTRSTHPPAGATALAAVIGGDAVTALGLSFVLKPVLLNAILLLISGLVFNWPRRSHRYPVGAADTVNRDNP
;
A
#
# COMPACT_ATOMS: atom_id res chain seq x y z
N MET A 1 -33.43 22.66 -43.87
CA MET A 1 -32.00 22.35 -44.00
C MET A 1 -31.32 22.67 -42.68
N THR A 2 -31.31 21.73 -41.73
CA THR A 2 -30.44 21.73 -40.55
C THR A 2 -30.34 20.29 -40.03
N SER A 3 -29.53 19.49 -40.73
CA SER A 3 -29.05 18.19 -40.23
C SER A 3 -28.11 18.45 -39.07
N LYS A 4 -28.64 18.43 -37.84
CA LYS A 4 -27.84 18.61 -36.61
C LYS A 4 -27.51 17.25 -36.01
N ASP A 5 -26.30 16.78 -36.34
CA ASP A 5 -25.37 16.14 -35.40
C ASP A 5 -25.80 14.84 -34.70
N SER A 6 -26.05 13.76 -35.46
CA SER A 6 -26.06 12.39 -34.90
C SER A 6 -24.66 11.92 -34.46
N ASN A 7 -23.60 12.37 -35.14
CA ASN A 7 -22.20 11.96 -34.86
C ASN A 7 -21.64 12.53 -33.55
N THR A 8 -22.06 13.73 -33.13
CA THR A 8 -21.53 14.36 -31.90
C THR A 8 -21.98 13.61 -30.63
N ASN A 9 -23.17 12.99 -30.66
CA ASN A 9 -23.68 12.20 -29.54
C ASN A 9 -23.00 10.82 -29.43
N SER A 10 -22.63 10.19 -30.55
CA SER A 10 -21.88 8.92 -30.53
C SER A 10 -20.45 9.12 -30.03
N ASP A 11 -19.79 10.19 -30.46
CA ASP A 11 -18.40 10.48 -30.06
C ASP A 11 -18.28 10.79 -28.57
N LEU A 12 -19.23 11.56 -27.99
CA LEU A 12 -19.28 11.82 -26.55
C LEU A 12 -19.52 10.54 -25.74
N SER A 13 -20.30 9.59 -26.28
CA SER A 13 -20.60 8.31 -25.62
C SER A 13 -19.40 7.35 -25.64
N ILE A 14 -18.64 7.32 -26.75
CA ILE A 14 -17.42 6.52 -26.88
C ILE A 14 -16.34 7.10 -25.98
N PHE A 15 -16.14 8.42 -26.01
CA PHE A 15 -15.18 9.09 -25.15
C PHE A 15 -15.47 8.85 -23.67
N LYS A 16 -16.74 8.94 -23.25
CA LYS A 16 -17.13 8.62 -21.88
C LYS A 16 -16.86 7.16 -21.52
N ARG A 17 -17.16 6.20 -22.40
CA ARG A 17 -16.84 4.78 -22.19
C ARG A 17 -15.34 4.53 -22.07
N ILE A 18 -14.53 5.20 -22.88
CA ILE A 18 -13.06 5.13 -22.77
C ILE A 18 -12.61 5.74 -21.45
N MET A 19 -13.13 6.90 -21.06
CA MET A 19 -12.83 7.53 -19.78
C MET A 19 -13.24 6.65 -18.59
N ASP A 20 -14.41 6.02 -18.64
CA ASP A 20 -14.89 5.13 -17.59
C ASP A 20 -14.08 3.83 -17.54
N TRP A 21 -13.68 3.28 -18.70
CA TRP A 21 -12.76 2.13 -18.79
C TRP A 21 -11.36 2.46 -18.23
N LEU A 22 -10.86 3.68 -18.50
CA LEU A 22 -9.63 4.21 -17.91
C LEU A 22 -9.78 4.61 -16.43
N GLY A 23 -11.00 4.55 -15.87
CA GLY A 23 -11.28 4.93 -14.48
C GLY A 23 -11.27 6.44 -14.20
N LEU A 24 -11.24 7.29 -15.22
CA LEU A 24 -11.19 8.76 -15.11
C LEU A 24 -12.55 9.40 -14.76
N GLY A 25 -13.62 8.62 -14.71
CA GLY A 25 -15.00 9.11 -14.53
C GLY A 25 -15.36 9.60 -13.12
N LYS A 26 -14.68 9.12 -12.06
CA LYS A 26 -15.00 9.52 -10.67
C LYS A 26 -14.13 10.70 -10.21
N ARG A 27 -14.72 11.89 -10.13
CA ARG A 27 -14.09 13.08 -9.53
C ARG A 27 -14.23 13.06 -8.01
N THR A 28 -13.16 12.74 -7.28
CA THR A 28 -13.02 13.07 -5.85
C THR A 28 -12.83 14.57 -5.64
N GLN A 29 -13.27 15.13 -4.51
CA GLN A 29 -13.19 16.56 -4.24
C GLN A 29 -11.72 17.01 -4.10
N LEU A 30 -11.34 18.13 -4.74
CA LEU A 30 -9.94 18.61 -4.80
C LEU A 30 -9.26 18.86 -3.44
N PRO A 31 -9.93 19.38 -2.39
CA PRO A 31 -9.29 19.62 -1.08
C PRO A 31 -8.83 18.33 -0.38
N GLU A 32 -9.53 17.22 -0.60
CA GLU A 32 -9.17 15.92 -0.02
C GLU A 32 -7.85 15.39 -0.62
N ARG A 33 -7.53 15.74 -1.87
CA ARG A 33 -6.31 15.32 -2.56
C ARG A 33 -5.05 15.95 -1.97
N TRP A 34 -5.07 17.26 -1.71
CA TRP A 34 -3.92 17.96 -1.14
C TRP A 34 -3.64 17.51 0.28
N THR A 35 -4.69 17.27 1.07
CA THR A 35 -4.49 16.75 2.42
C THR A 35 -3.96 15.32 2.40
N ALA A 36 -4.45 14.44 1.52
CA ALA A 36 -3.90 13.10 1.34
C ALA A 36 -2.42 13.13 0.93
N ALA A 37 -2.07 13.99 -0.04
CA ALA A 37 -0.69 14.15 -0.51
C ALA A 37 0.24 14.66 0.60
N LEU A 38 -0.20 15.66 1.37
CA LEU A 38 0.56 16.18 2.49
C LEU A 38 0.74 15.14 3.60
N GLY A 39 -0.31 14.37 3.91
CA GLY A 39 -0.23 13.27 4.88
C GLY A 39 0.78 12.21 4.48
N ALA A 40 0.73 11.78 3.21
CA ALA A 40 1.69 10.81 2.67
C ALA A 40 3.12 11.36 2.69
N LEU A 41 3.34 12.61 2.29
CA LEU A 41 4.65 13.27 2.32
C LEU A 41 5.23 13.27 3.73
N LEU A 42 4.46 13.78 4.71
CA LEU A 42 4.91 13.89 6.09
C LEU A 42 5.18 12.53 6.73
N ALA A 43 4.32 11.54 6.45
CA ALA A 43 4.50 10.19 6.97
C ALA A 43 5.74 9.50 6.40
N VAL A 44 5.96 9.57 5.08
CA VAL A 44 7.15 8.97 4.46
C VAL A 44 8.42 9.65 4.93
N LEU A 45 8.43 10.99 5.05
CA LEU A 45 9.56 11.72 5.63
C LEU A 45 9.83 11.29 7.07
N ALA A 46 8.79 11.17 7.91
CA ALA A 46 8.94 10.73 9.28
C ALA A 46 9.50 9.30 9.37
N VAL A 47 9.04 8.39 8.51
CA VAL A 47 9.56 7.01 8.43
C VAL A 47 11.02 7.01 7.98
N PHE A 48 11.39 7.76 6.95
CA PHE A 48 12.78 7.81 6.47
C PHE A 48 13.73 8.44 7.48
N LEU A 49 13.30 9.50 8.17
CA LEU A 49 14.09 10.09 9.24
C LEU A 49 14.22 9.12 10.41
N ALA A 50 13.12 8.65 11.00
CA ALA A 50 13.17 7.78 12.16
C ALA A 50 13.94 6.48 11.91
N SER A 51 13.67 5.81 10.79
CA SER A 51 14.32 4.54 10.45
C SER A 51 15.69 4.71 9.82
N GLY A 52 15.97 5.84 9.17
CA GLY A 52 17.32 6.16 8.67
C GLY A 52 18.31 6.31 9.81
N TRP A 53 17.89 6.94 10.93
CA TRP A 53 18.70 7.03 12.15
C TRP A 53 18.90 5.67 12.83
N ALA A 54 17.94 4.75 12.71
CA ALA A 54 17.99 3.44 13.38
C ALA A 54 18.71 2.35 12.55
N LEU A 55 18.64 2.40 11.21
CA LEU A 55 18.98 1.27 10.33
C LEU A 55 19.96 1.62 9.18
N GLY A 56 20.28 2.90 8.96
CA GLY A 56 21.19 3.29 7.88
C GLY A 56 20.66 2.91 6.49
N GLU A 57 21.53 2.35 5.63
CA GLU A 57 21.20 2.02 4.23
C GLU A 57 20.15 0.90 4.09
N GLU A 58 20.00 0.03 5.10
CA GLU A 58 19.02 -1.06 5.10
C GLU A 58 17.58 -0.54 4.98
N ASN A 59 17.34 0.71 5.40
CA ASN A 59 16.02 1.35 5.33
C ASN A 59 15.56 1.60 3.87
N LEU A 60 16.50 1.84 2.94
CA LEU A 60 16.15 2.18 1.56
C LEU A 60 15.52 1.02 0.79
N VAL A 61 15.80 -0.22 1.21
CA VAL A 61 15.34 -1.41 0.51
C VAL A 61 13.81 -1.55 0.57
N VAL A 62 13.18 -1.09 1.66
CA VAL A 62 11.73 -1.15 1.82
C VAL A 62 11.03 0.17 1.50
N ALA A 63 11.78 1.20 1.10
CA ALA A 63 11.27 2.54 0.86
C ALA A 63 10.14 2.59 -0.18
N THR A 64 10.27 1.83 -1.26
CA THR A 64 9.26 1.76 -2.33
C THR A 64 7.94 1.19 -1.82
N SER A 65 8.03 0.14 -1.01
CA SER A 65 6.88 -0.50 -0.38
C SER A 65 6.19 0.48 0.57
N MET A 66 6.95 1.13 1.47
CA MET A 66 6.41 2.10 2.43
C MET A 66 5.78 3.33 1.76
N GLY A 67 6.38 3.82 0.68
CA GLY A 67 5.81 4.92 -0.11
C GLY A 67 4.45 4.56 -0.72
N SER A 68 4.32 3.36 -1.28
CA SER A 68 3.04 2.88 -1.82
C SER A 68 1.98 2.61 -0.73
N SER A 69 2.39 2.13 0.45
CA SER A 69 1.53 2.00 1.64
C SER A 69 1.02 3.36 2.11
N ALA A 70 1.88 4.39 2.11
CA ALA A 70 1.48 5.75 2.46
C ALA A 70 0.42 6.27 1.48
N VAL A 71 0.61 6.06 0.17
CA VAL A 71 -0.38 6.46 -0.83
C VAL A 71 -1.74 5.84 -0.52
N LEU A 72 -1.82 4.52 -0.29
CA LEU A 72 -3.08 3.86 0.07
C LEU A 72 -3.69 4.38 1.38
N LEU A 73 -2.86 4.54 2.41
CA LEU A 73 -3.28 4.91 3.76
C LEU A 73 -3.88 6.32 3.80
N PHE A 74 -3.30 7.28 3.06
CA PHE A 74 -3.75 8.67 3.09
C PHE A 74 -4.74 9.02 1.98
N SER A 75 -4.70 8.35 0.83
CA SER A 75 -5.69 8.57 -0.23
C SER A 75 -6.99 7.82 0.01
N THR A 76 -6.92 6.65 0.66
CA THR A 76 -8.08 5.77 0.91
C THR A 76 -8.05 5.19 2.34
N PRO A 77 -8.12 6.01 3.39
CA PRO A 77 -8.02 5.55 4.78
C PRO A 77 -9.11 4.54 5.15
N HIS A 78 -10.32 4.68 4.58
CA HIS A 78 -11.44 3.77 4.84
C HIS A 78 -11.38 2.46 4.07
N SER A 79 -10.40 2.27 3.19
CA SER A 79 -10.25 1.03 2.44
C SER A 79 -9.99 -0.13 3.42
N PRO A 80 -10.61 -1.31 3.22
CA PRO A 80 -10.23 -2.52 3.94
C PRO A 80 -8.74 -2.80 3.84
N LEU A 81 -8.12 -2.52 2.68
CA LEU A 81 -6.71 -2.76 2.41
C LEU A 81 -5.76 -1.82 3.18
N SER A 82 -6.29 -0.69 3.64
CA SER A 82 -5.54 0.30 4.41
C SER A 82 -5.63 0.05 5.90
N GLN A 83 -6.46 -0.88 6.37
CA GLN A 83 -6.66 -1.13 7.81
C GLN A 83 -5.39 -1.66 8.49
N PRO A 84 -5.27 -1.55 9.83
CA PRO A 84 -4.04 -1.88 10.55
C PRO A 84 -3.54 -3.30 10.33
N TRP A 85 -4.44 -4.29 10.27
CA TRP A 85 -4.05 -5.69 10.07
C TRP A 85 -3.51 -5.97 8.66
N PRO A 86 -4.17 -5.56 7.57
CA PRO A 86 -3.57 -5.57 6.24
C PRO A 86 -2.23 -4.84 6.18
N LEU A 87 -2.13 -3.61 6.69
CA LEU A 87 -0.89 -2.85 6.67
C LEU A 87 0.26 -3.60 7.37
N VAL A 88 0.12 -3.88 8.67
CA VAL A 88 1.22 -4.45 9.47
C VAL A 88 1.39 -5.94 9.19
N GLY A 89 0.30 -6.70 9.24
CA GLY A 89 0.32 -8.15 9.02
C GLY A 89 0.73 -8.50 7.60
N GLY A 90 0.26 -7.75 6.60
CA GLY A 90 0.65 -7.93 5.20
C GLY A 90 2.16 -7.77 5.00
N HIS A 91 2.75 -6.67 5.47
CA HIS A 91 4.19 -6.44 5.37
C HIS A 91 5.01 -7.51 6.10
N VAL A 92 4.66 -7.85 7.33
CA VAL A 92 5.40 -8.85 8.14
C VAL A 92 5.35 -10.23 7.51
N LEU A 93 4.16 -10.69 7.08
CA LEU A 93 4.01 -12.00 6.45
C LEU A 93 4.70 -12.05 5.09
N ALA A 94 4.55 -11.01 4.26
CA ALA A 94 5.21 -10.93 2.96
C ALA A 94 6.75 -10.92 3.10
N ALA A 95 7.29 -10.15 4.05
CA ALA A 95 8.72 -10.16 4.34
C ALA A 95 9.21 -11.53 4.81
N THR A 96 8.46 -12.20 5.68
CA THR A 96 8.79 -13.54 6.17
C THR A 96 8.84 -14.56 5.03
N VAL A 97 7.84 -14.53 4.14
CA VAL A 97 7.83 -15.37 2.94
C VAL A 97 9.01 -15.05 2.02
N GLY A 98 9.30 -13.77 1.79
CA GLY A 98 10.42 -13.36 0.95
C GLY A 98 11.79 -13.80 1.50
N VAL A 99 12.02 -13.64 2.81
CA VAL A 99 13.22 -14.14 3.49
C VAL A 99 13.31 -15.67 3.40
N ALA A 100 12.20 -16.39 3.59
CA ALA A 100 12.17 -17.84 3.45
C ALA A 100 12.54 -18.26 2.01
N CYS A 101 11.93 -17.64 0.99
CA CYS A 101 12.27 -17.91 -0.41
C CYS A 101 13.74 -17.62 -0.71
N ALA A 102 14.27 -16.47 -0.27
CA ALA A 102 15.69 -16.15 -0.44
C ALA A 102 16.61 -17.19 0.25
N SER A 103 16.22 -17.68 1.42
CA SER A 103 17.00 -18.65 2.19
C SER A 103 17.00 -20.06 1.57
N PHE A 104 15.86 -20.51 1.03
CA PHE A 104 15.73 -21.87 0.48
C PHE A 104 16.07 -21.97 -1.02
N LEU A 105 15.82 -20.91 -1.78
CA LEU A 105 15.92 -20.91 -3.24
C LEU A 105 17.03 -19.97 -3.75
N GLY A 106 17.66 -19.20 -2.87
CA GLY A 106 18.62 -18.16 -3.22
C GLY A 106 17.98 -16.90 -3.80
N THR A 107 18.82 -16.00 -4.30
CA THR A 107 18.44 -14.73 -4.90
C THR A 107 18.38 -14.85 -6.43
N GLY A 108 17.20 -14.76 -7.03
CA GLY A 108 17.02 -14.86 -8.48
C GLY A 108 15.58 -14.58 -8.92
N LEU A 109 15.36 -14.42 -10.23
CA LEU A 109 14.06 -14.04 -10.78
C LEU A 109 12.94 -15.02 -10.41
N LEU A 110 13.23 -16.33 -10.41
CA LEU A 110 12.27 -17.36 -10.01
C LEU A 110 11.90 -17.25 -8.52
N SER A 111 12.90 -17.10 -7.65
CA SER A 111 12.71 -16.93 -6.19
C SER A 111 11.90 -15.67 -5.90
N ALA A 112 12.17 -14.57 -6.61
CA ALA A 112 11.45 -13.32 -6.49
C ALA A 112 9.97 -13.46 -6.89
N GLY A 113 9.69 -14.09 -8.03
CA GLY A 113 8.31 -14.36 -8.47
C GLY A 113 7.56 -15.28 -7.51
N LEU A 114 8.22 -16.34 -7.02
CA LEU A 114 7.65 -17.25 -6.02
C LEU A 114 7.37 -16.54 -4.70
N ALA A 115 8.29 -15.71 -4.21
CA ALA A 115 8.11 -14.94 -2.99
C ALA A 115 6.86 -14.06 -3.06
N VAL A 116 6.66 -13.32 -4.15
CA VAL A 116 5.47 -12.47 -4.34
C VAL A 116 4.20 -13.32 -4.43
N GLY A 117 4.20 -14.39 -5.24
CA GLY A 117 3.03 -15.26 -5.42
C GLY A 117 2.60 -15.95 -4.13
N VAL A 118 3.56 -16.50 -3.37
CA VAL A 118 3.30 -17.13 -2.07
C VAL A 118 2.88 -16.09 -1.05
N ALA A 119 3.50 -14.90 -1.02
CA ALA A 119 3.09 -13.82 -0.11
C ALA A 119 1.63 -13.40 -0.36
N VAL A 120 1.22 -13.28 -1.62
CA VAL A 120 -0.19 -13.03 -1.97
C VAL A 120 -1.09 -14.12 -1.42
N LEU A 121 -0.76 -15.40 -1.65
CA LEU A 121 -1.56 -16.52 -1.14
C LEU A 121 -1.69 -16.48 0.40
N VAL A 122 -0.57 -16.26 1.09
CA VAL A 122 -0.54 -16.16 2.56
C VAL A 122 -1.42 -15.00 3.03
N MET A 123 -1.29 -13.81 2.45
CA MET A 123 -2.09 -12.65 2.81
C MET A 123 -3.59 -12.87 2.59
N GLN A 124 -3.97 -13.57 1.52
CA GLN A 124 -5.36 -13.92 1.25
C GLN A 124 -5.92 -14.86 2.34
N TRP A 125 -5.14 -15.85 2.77
CA TRP A 125 -5.54 -16.76 3.85
C TRP A 125 -5.63 -16.09 5.21
N THR A 126 -4.70 -15.18 5.52
CA THR A 126 -4.68 -14.45 6.80
C THR A 126 -5.57 -13.21 6.82
N ARG A 127 -6.25 -12.91 5.70
CA ARG A 127 -7.06 -11.70 5.50
C ARG A 127 -6.27 -10.40 5.75
N SER A 128 -4.98 -10.43 5.40
CA SER A 128 -4.06 -9.30 5.56
C SER A 128 -3.61 -8.74 4.21
N THR A 129 -4.47 -8.83 3.18
CA THR A 129 -4.14 -8.38 1.81
C THR A 129 -3.78 -6.91 1.78
N HIS A 130 -2.50 -6.65 1.55
CA HIS A 130 -1.96 -5.30 1.42
C HIS A 130 -1.04 -5.27 0.20
N PRO A 131 -1.52 -4.79 -0.95
CA PRO A 131 -0.77 -4.85 -2.21
C PRO A 131 0.67 -4.30 -2.13
N PRO A 132 0.96 -3.19 -1.40
CA PRO A 132 2.32 -2.71 -1.17
C PRO A 132 3.28 -3.75 -0.58
N ALA A 133 2.78 -4.68 0.22
CA ALA A 133 3.58 -5.73 0.85
C ALA A 133 4.17 -6.72 -0.15
N GLY A 134 3.60 -6.85 -1.36
CA GLY A 134 4.22 -7.60 -2.45
C GLY A 134 5.62 -7.08 -2.80
N ALA A 135 5.80 -5.75 -2.78
CA ALA A 135 7.12 -5.15 -2.96
C ALA A 135 8.07 -5.45 -1.79
N THR A 136 7.55 -5.65 -0.56
CA THR A 136 8.35 -6.10 0.58
C THR A 136 8.87 -7.52 0.41
N ALA A 137 8.02 -8.45 -0.04
CA ALA A 137 8.42 -9.83 -0.33
C ALA A 137 9.50 -9.85 -1.42
N LEU A 138 9.31 -9.05 -2.47
CA LEU A 138 10.28 -8.90 -3.54
C LEU A 138 11.62 -8.35 -3.01
N ALA A 139 11.58 -7.28 -2.22
CA ALA A 139 12.75 -6.64 -1.63
C ALA A 139 13.60 -7.60 -0.78
N ALA A 140 12.96 -8.53 -0.05
CA ALA A 140 13.67 -9.55 0.72
C ALA A 140 14.53 -10.49 -0.17
N VAL A 141 14.16 -10.68 -1.44
CA VAL A 141 14.86 -11.57 -2.38
C VAL A 141 15.88 -10.80 -3.24
N ILE A 142 15.55 -9.59 -3.68
CA ILE A 142 16.39 -8.80 -4.60
C ILE A 142 17.21 -7.70 -3.91
N GLY A 143 17.10 -7.59 -2.59
CA GLY A 143 17.76 -6.55 -1.80
C GLY A 143 19.28 -6.69 -1.65
N GLY A 144 19.89 -7.70 -2.27
CA GLY A 144 21.32 -7.96 -2.23
C GLY A 144 21.82 -8.49 -0.89
N ASP A 145 23.15 -8.56 -0.75
CA ASP A 145 23.82 -9.20 0.38
C ASP A 145 23.49 -8.55 1.73
N ALA A 146 23.27 -7.24 1.75
CA ALA A 146 22.87 -6.52 2.96
C ALA A 146 21.52 -7.03 3.51
N VAL A 147 20.57 -7.35 2.63
CA VAL A 147 19.23 -7.83 3.03
C VAL A 147 19.23 -9.30 3.35
N THR A 148 19.93 -10.12 2.56
CA THR A 148 20.02 -11.56 2.84
C THR A 148 20.78 -11.84 4.12
N ALA A 149 21.82 -11.05 4.45
CA ALA A 149 22.54 -11.15 5.71
C ALA A 149 21.69 -10.84 6.95
N LEU A 150 20.67 -9.98 6.81
CA LEU A 150 19.73 -9.72 7.90
C LEU A 150 18.84 -10.93 8.23
N GLY A 151 18.54 -11.77 7.24
CA GLY A 151 17.61 -12.89 7.39
C GLY A 151 16.30 -12.45 8.02
N LEU A 152 15.87 -13.13 9.10
CA LEU A 152 14.64 -12.77 9.82
C LEU A 152 14.71 -11.38 10.50
N SER A 153 15.90 -10.83 10.73
CA SER A 153 16.03 -9.47 11.24
C SER A 153 15.48 -8.44 10.24
N PHE A 154 15.45 -8.74 8.94
CA PHE A 154 14.81 -7.89 7.93
C PHE A 154 13.32 -7.68 8.23
N VAL A 155 12.63 -8.70 8.75
CA VAL A 155 11.21 -8.63 9.11
C VAL A 155 10.99 -7.67 10.30
N LEU A 156 11.85 -7.77 11.32
CA LEU A 156 11.67 -7.00 12.55
C LEU A 156 12.21 -5.57 12.45
N LYS A 157 13.37 -5.40 11.82
CA LYS A 157 14.09 -4.13 11.77
C LYS A 157 13.48 -3.19 10.72
N PRO A 158 13.78 -3.28 9.40
CA PRO A 158 13.23 -2.32 8.46
C PRO A 158 11.74 -2.48 8.24
N VAL A 159 11.21 -3.70 8.21
CA VAL A 159 9.81 -3.91 7.80
C VAL A 159 8.82 -3.55 8.89
N LEU A 160 8.89 -4.21 10.06
CA LEU A 160 7.92 -3.99 11.14
C LEU A 160 8.04 -2.57 11.71
N LEU A 161 9.25 -2.04 11.89
CA LEU A 161 9.46 -0.67 12.35
C LEU A 161 8.76 0.33 11.42
N ASN A 162 9.02 0.24 10.11
CA ASN A 162 8.43 1.16 9.15
C ASN A 162 6.91 1.02 9.08
N ALA A 163 6.37 -0.21 9.11
CA ALA A 163 4.93 -0.44 9.12
C ALA A 163 4.26 0.18 10.36
N ILE A 164 4.87 0.06 11.54
CA ILE A 164 4.36 0.67 12.78
C ILE A 164 4.45 2.19 12.71
N LEU A 165 5.58 2.75 12.30
CA LEU A 165 5.74 4.21 12.17
C LEU A 165 4.73 4.80 11.19
N LEU A 166 4.48 4.11 10.08
CA LEU A 166 3.48 4.53 9.10
C LEU A 166 2.07 4.41 9.64
N LEU A 167 1.75 3.34 10.39
CA LEU A 167 0.47 3.17 11.07
C LEU A 167 0.24 4.33 12.06
N ILE A 168 1.22 4.62 12.93
CA ILE A 168 1.14 5.73 13.89
C ILE A 168 0.93 7.06 13.16
N SER A 169 1.65 7.30 12.06
CA SER A 169 1.49 8.51 11.24
C SER A 169 0.06 8.61 10.68
N GLY A 170 -0.50 7.50 10.19
CA GLY A 170 -1.88 7.42 9.71
C GLY A 170 -2.91 7.68 10.82
N LEU A 171 -2.69 7.12 12.01
CA LEU A 171 -3.55 7.36 13.18
C LEU A 171 -3.53 8.84 13.57
N VAL A 172 -2.35 9.42 13.77
CA VAL A 172 -2.17 10.82 14.21
C VAL A 172 -2.77 11.80 13.20
N PHE A 173 -2.53 11.57 11.91
CA PHE A 173 -3.01 12.47 10.86
C PHE A 173 -4.53 12.43 10.66
N ASN A 174 -5.13 11.25 10.81
CA ASN A 174 -6.57 11.05 10.60
C ASN A 174 -7.39 11.22 11.89
N TRP A 175 -6.76 11.20 13.06
CA TRP A 175 -7.40 11.38 14.37
C TRP A 175 -8.36 12.60 14.46
N PRO A 176 -7.98 13.80 13.99
CA PRO A 176 -8.83 14.99 14.14
C PRO A 176 -10.06 14.98 13.21
N ARG A 177 -10.07 14.12 12.19
CA ARG A 177 -11.05 14.16 11.11
C ARG A 177 -12.17 13.18 11.37
N ARG A 178 -13.26 13.65 11.98
CA ARG A 178 -14.48 12.83 12.23
C ARG A 178 -15.04 12.15 10.97
N SER A 179 -14.89 12.75 9.79
CA SER A 179 -15.32 12.18 8.51
C SER A 179 -14.29 11.24 7.84
N HIS A 180 -13.06 11.19 8.37
CA HIS A 180 -11.96 10.36 7.87
C HIS A 180 -11.37 9.47 8.98
N ARG A 181 -12.25 8.91 9.82
CA ARG A 181 -11.83 8.09 10.96
C ARG A 181 -11.08 6.86 10.48
N TYR A 182 -9.88 6.70 11.03
CA TYR A 182 -9.00 5.58 10.78
C TYR A 182 -8.41 5.09 12.12
N PRO A 183 -8.47 3.78 12.43
CA PRO A 183 -9.11 2.71 11.66
C PRO A 183 -10.64 2.82 11.66
N VAL A 184 -11.27 2.10 10.73
CA VAL A 184 -12.74 2.01 10.69
C VAL A 184 -13.18 1.05 11.81
N GLY A 185 -14.09 1.50 12.68
CA GLY A 185 -14.60 0.65 13.76
C GLY A 185 -15.54 -0.44 13.23
N ALA A 186 -15.62 -1.59 13.92
CA ALA A 186 -16.51 -2.70 13.54
C ALA A 186 -18.01 -2.33 13.49
N ALA A 187 -18.43 -1.27 14.19
CA ALA A 187 -19.79 -0.76 14.13
C ALA A 187 -20.10 0.01 12.82
N ASP A 188 -19.08 0.59 12.19
CA ASP A 188 -19.22 1.39 10.97
C ASP A 188 -19.22 0.52 9.69
N THR A 189 -18.75 -0.73 9.78
CA THR A 189 -18.78 -1.69 8.66
C THR A 189 -20.18 -2.29 8.46
N VAL A 190 -20.90 -2.62 9.55
CA VAL A 190 -22.25 -3.23 9.48
C VAL A 190 -23.28 -2.28 8.85
N ASN A 191 -23.15 -0.98 9.07
CA ASN A 191 -24.10 0.01 8.55
C ASN A 191 -23.82 0.40 7.07
N ARG A 192 -22.69 -0.02 6.50
CA ARG A 192 -22.35 0.23 5.08
C ARG A 192 -22.76 -0.91 4.14
N ASP A 193 -22.83 -2.12 4.67
CA ASP A 193 -23.17 -3.32 3.89
C ASP A 193 -24.69 -3.59 3.81
N ASN A 194 -25.51 -2.73 4.44
CA ASN A 194 -26.98 -2.79 4.36
C ASN A 194 -27.52 -1.46 3.79
N PRO A 195 -27.67 -1.33 2.46
CA PRO A 195 -28.20 -0.13 1.80
C PRO A 195 -29.70 0.08 2.02
#